data_AF-A0A6P8W7Y0-F1
#
_entry.id   AF-A0A6P8W7Y0-F1
#
_cell.length_a   1.000
_cell.length_b   1.000
_cell.length_c   1.000
_cell.angle_alpha   90.00
_cell.angle_beta   90.00
_cell.angle_gamma   90.00
#
_symmetry.space_group_name_H-M   'P 1'
#
loop_
_entity.id
_entity.type
_entity.pdbx_description
1 polymer ?
#
loop_
_entity_poly.entity_id
_entity_poly.type
_entity_poly.pdbx_seq_one_letter_code
_entity_poly.pdbx_strand_id
1 'polypeptide(L)'
;MGLSSSEDCDLRIVLLGKTGSGKSASGNTILGQSVFTSEASPSSVTDTSNKESGYFDKRTVTVVDTPGILDTSMNEKLLNIEIERSLTLTDPGPHVFLLVIRLDVRFTEEEKSAIKWVKDNFGEEASKHTLVLFTRGDELKEKSIETHLYQHPELKECLSIYTAGYIVFENTCMENHTQVADLFEKIDKMVQLNCYQHYTWSMYEETQRKKNSKEWWSKWAVTMDNLSNNMILAAVFTTAVNSPVAGVPLAAAAGISKAIGWWMKPKTTVVNL
;
A
#
# COMPACT_ATOMS: atom_id res chain seq x y z
N MET A 1 6.39 -44.21 -10.13
CA MET A 1 6.51 -42.86 -10.72
C MET A 1 5.24 -42.12 -10.36
N GLY A 2 5.26 -41.38 -9.24
CA GLY A 2 4.12 -40.60 -8.80
C GLY A 2 4.11 -39.26 -9.53
N LEU A 3 2.99 -38.94 -10.16
CA LEU A 3 2.74 -37.62 -10.75
C LEU A 3 2.80 -36.59 -9.62
N SER A 4 3.82 -35.72 -9.65
CA SER A 4 3.79 -34.47 -8.88
C SER A 4 2.65 -33.64 -9.46
N SER A 5 1.56 -33.51 -8.70
CA SER A 5 0.58 -32.45 -8.94
C SER A 5 1.33 -31.14 -8.99
N SER A 6 1.37 -30.49 -10.15
CA SER A 6 1.78 -29.10 -10.25
C SER A 6 0.88 -28.32 -9.30
N GLU A 7 1.45 -27.80 -8.22
CA GLU A 7 0.78 -26.77 -7.44
C GLU A 7 0.43 -25.66 -8.43
N ASP A 8 -0.87 -25.44 -8.63
CA ASP A 8 -1.38 -24.32 -9.41
C ASP A 8 -0.94 -23.07 -8.62
N CYS A 9 0.10 -22.36 -9.10
CA CYS A 9 0.64 -21.19 -8.41
C CYS A 9 -0.33 -20.01 -8.60
N ASP A 10 -1.38 -19.97 -7.79
CA ASP A 10 -2.41 -18.93 -7.83
C ASP A 10 -1.79 -17.54 -7.66
N LEU A 11 -1.91 -16.67 -8.65
CA LEU A 11 -1.48 -15.28 -8.58
C LEU A 11 -2.61 -14.42 -8.01
N ARG A 12 -2.28 -13.47 -7.11
CA ARG A 12 -3.26 -12.60 -6.43
C ARG A 12 -2.82 -11.16 -6.55
N ILE A 13 -3.65 -10.36 -7.21
CA ILE A 13 -3.37 -8.97 -7.57
C ILE A 13 -4.40 -8.07 -6.89
N VAL A 14 -3.95 -6.99 -6.27
CA VAL A 14 -4.82 -5.90 -5.77
C VAL A 14 -4.54 -4.64 -6.59
N LEU A 15 -5.59 -4.05 -7.16
CA LEU A 15 -5.50 -2.80 -7.91
C LEU A 15 -5.69 -1.61 -6.97
N LEU A 16 -4.68 -0.76 -6.84
CA LEU A 16 -4.72 0.46 -6.03
C LEU A 16 -4.68 1.68 -6.96
N GLY A 17 -5.34 2.76 -6.63
CA GLY A 17 -5.38 3.95 -7.50
C GLY A 17 -6.48 4.94 -7.12
N LYS A 18 -6.34 6.19 -7.57
CA LYS A 18 -7.39 7.22 -7.47
C LYS A 18 -8.66 6.79 -8.22
N THR A 19 -9.80 7.39 -7.91
CA THR A 19 -11.01 7.22 -8.72
C THR A 19 -10.73 7.65 -10.16
N GLY A 20 -11.25 6.89 -11.12
CA GLY A 20 -11.07 7.16 -12.53
C GLY A 20 -9.67 6.88 -13.08
N SER A 21 -8.73 6.29 -12.31
CA SER A 21 -7.39 5.93 -12.82
C SER A 21 -7.38 4.74 -13.81
N GLY A 22 -8.52 4.06 -13.99
CA GLY A 22 -8.65 2.93 -14.91
C GLY A 22 -8.34 1.58 -14.27
N LYS A 23 -8.52 1.42 -12.95
CA LYS A 23 -8.35 0.14 -12.23
C LYS A 23 -9.25 -0.95 -12.80
N SER A 24 -10.57 -0.76 -12.77
CA SER A 24 -11.56 -1.72 -13.25
C SER A 24 -11.32 -2.12 -14.71
N ALA A 25 -11.01 -1.15 -15.59
CA ALA A 25 -10.62 -1.40 -16.98
C ALA A 25 -9.35 -2.26 -17.08
N SER A 26 -8.33 -1.97 -16.26
CA SER A 26 -7.10 -2.77 -16.24
C SER A 26 -7.34 -4.18 -15.71
N GLY A 27 -8.20 -4.35 -14.70
CA GLY A 27 -8.62 -5.66 -14.23
C GLY A 27 -9.31 -6.48 -15.31
N ASN A 28 -10.19 -5.85 -16.11
CA ASN A 28 -10.82 -6.48 -17.26
C ASN A 28 -9.80 -6.87 -18.34
N THR A 29 -8.83 -5.99 -18.63
CA THR A 29 -7.73 -6.29 -19.57
C THR A 29 -6.90 -7.48 -19.10
N ILE A 30 -6.52 -7.51 -17.82
CA ILE A 30 -5.74 -8.61 -17.22
C ILE A 30 -6.50 -9.93 -17.31
N LEU A 31 -7.81 -9.90 -17.04
CA LEU A 31 -8.66 -11.09 -17.05
C LEU A 31 -9.21 -11.43 -18.44
N GLY A 32 -8.97 -10.60 -19.46
CA GLY A 32 -9.48 -10.80 -20.82
C GLY A 32 -11.01 -10.81 -20.93
N GLN A 33 -11.73 -10.28 -19.93
CA GLN A 33 -13.19 -10.31 -19.85
C GLN A 33 -13.74 -9.09 -19.11
N SER A 34 -14.94 -8.65 -19.47
CA SER A 34 -15.62 -7.50 -18.85
C SER A 34 -16.35 -7.90 -17.57
N VAL A 35 -15.63 -8.06 -16.46
CA VAL A 35 -16.18 -8.49 -15.16
C VAL A 35 -16.32 -7.37 -14.15
N PHE A 36 -15.47 -6.34 -14.22
CA PHE A 36 -15.61 -5.13 -13.44
C PHE A 36 -16.34 -4.06 -14.24
N THR A 37 -17.32 -3.41 -13.64
CA THR A 37 -18.00 -2.26 -14.24
C THR A 37 -17.00 -1.11 -14.39
N SER A 38 -16.76 -0.67 -15.62
CA SER A 38 -15.83 0.42 -15.94
C SER A 38 -16.53 1.47 -16.79
N GLU A 39 -17.06 2.51 -16.15
CA GLU A 39 -17.72 3.63 -16.84
C GLU A 39 -16.92 4.92 -16.69
N ALA A 40 -16.99 5.79 -17.69
CA ALA A 40 -16.45 7.15 -17.62
C ALA A 40 -17.37 8.03 -16.77
N SER A 41 -17.30 7.87 -15.45
CA SER A 41 -18.07 8.66 -14.48
C SER A 41 -17.16 9.61 -13.69
N PRO A 42 -17.62 10.82 -13.36
CA PRO A 42 -16.93 11.71 -12.42
C PRO A 42 -16.97 11.20 -10.96
N SER A 43 -17.83 10.23 -10.65
CA SER A 43 -17.90 9.57 -9.33
C SER A 43 -17.35 8.15 -9.38
N SER A 44 -16.92 7.61 -8.23
CA SER A 44 -16.55 6.20 -8.16
C SER A 44 -17.76 5.35 -8.54
N VAL A 45 -17.55 4.41 -9.47
CA VAL A 45 -18.55 3.39 -9.83
C VAL A 45 -18.39 2.17 -8.90
N THR A 46 -17.19 1.97 -8.38
CA THR A 46 -16.85 0.91 -7.43
C THR A 46 -16.93 1.47 -6.00
N ASP A 47 -17.99 1.09 -5.28
CA ASP A 47 -18.20 1.53 -3.88
C ASP A 47 -17.50 0.61 -2.86
N THR A 48 -17.25 -0.65 -3.22
CA THR A 48 -16.60 -1.65 -2.37
C THR A 48 -15.65 -2.53 -3.17
N SER A 49 -14.61 -3.07 -2.52
CA SER A 49 -13.67 -3.97 -3.19
C SER A 49 -14.37 -5.23 -3.71
N ASN A 50 -14.12 -5.54 -4.99
CA ASN A 50 -14.68 -6.67 -5.73
C ASN A 50 -13.56 -7.62 -6.18
N LYS A 51 -13.81 -8.93 -6.12
CA LYS A 51 -12.86 -9.98 -6.47
C LYS A 51 -13.37 -10.75 -7.68
N GLU A 52 -12.52 -10.90 -8.68
CA GLU A 52 -12.77 -11.74 -9.84
C GLU A 52 -11.56 -12.62 -10.13
N SER A 53 -11.77 -13.70 -10.88
CA SER A 53 -10.69 -14.64 -11.21
C SER A 53 -10.82 -15.18 -12.62
N GLY A 54 -9.67 -15.52 -13.21
CA GLY A 54 -9.55 -16.13 -14.52
C GLY A 54 -8.38 -17.10 -14.58
N TYR A 55 -8.34 -17.97 -15.59
CA TYR A 55 -7.27 -18.94 -15.77
C TYR A 55 -6.36 -18.53 -16.92
N PHE A 56 -5.07 -18.32 -16.64
CA PHE A 56 -4.07 -17.83 -17.58
C PHE A 56 -2.79 -18.62 -17.46
N ASP A 57 -2.23 -19.06 -18.58
CA ASP A 57 -0.95 -19.78 -18.66
C ASP A 57 -0.72 -20.82 -17.54
N LYS A 58 -1.74 -21.66 -17.33
CA LYS A 58 -1.75 -22.73 -16.32
C LYS A 58 -1.68 -22.27 -14.86
N ARG A 59 -2.16 -21.05 -14.57
CA ARG A 59 -2.38 -20.55 -13.21
C ARG A 59 -3.72 -19.84 -13.06
N THR A 60 -4.29 -19.91 -11.87
CA THR A 60 -5.40 -19.02 -11.50
C THR A 60 -4.86 -17.62 -11.24
N VAL A 61 -5.49 -16.61 -11.82
CA VAL A 61 -5.21 -15.21 -11.56
C VAL A 61 -6.43 -14.60 -10.88
N THR A 62 -6.27 -14.21 -9.62
CA THR A 62 -7.25 -13.43 -8.86
C THR A 62 -6.90 -11.95 -8.95
N VAL A 63 -7.89 -11.12 -9.31
CA VAL A 63 -7.77 -9.66 -9.30
C VAL A 63 -8.81 -9.10 -8.33
N VAL A 64 -8.37 -8.22 -7.44
CA VAL A 64 -9.24 -7.42 -6.57
C VAL A 64 -9.19 -5.97 -7.02
N ASP A 65 -10.32 -5.47 -7.52
CA ASP A 65 -10.53 -4.05 -7.81
C ASP A 65 -10.98 -3.34 -6.54
N THR A 66 -10.27 -2.29 -6.13
CA THR A 66 -10.62 -1.50 -4.94
C THR A 66 -11.34 -0.20 -5.34
N PRO A 67 -12.07 0.43 -4.42
CA PRO A 67 -12.52 1.81 -4.59
C PRO A 67 -11.35 2.80 -4.77
N GLY A 68 -11.65 4.07 -5.00
CA GLY A 68 -10.69 5.17 -5.02
C GLY A 68 -10.03 5.45 -3.68
N ILE A 69 -9.27 4.50 -3.14
CA ILE A 69 -8.62 4.60 -1.82
C ILE A 69 -7.57 5.73 -1.76
N LEU A 70 -7.08 6.22 -2.90
CA LEU A 70 -6.13 7.33 -2.96
C LEU A 70 -6.81 8.69 -3.13
N ASP A 71 -8.13 8.75 -3.02
CA ASP A 71 -8.86 10.00 -3.08
C ASP A 71 -8.77 10.74 -1.74
N THR A 72 -8.41 12.02 -1.80
CA THR A 72 -8.29 12.90 -0.62
C THR A 72 -9.61 13.09 0.15
N SER A 73 -10.74 12.73 -0.46
CA SER A 73 -12.08 12.82 0.15
C SER A 73 -12.47 11.59 0.99
N MET A 74 -11.70 10.50 0.95
CA MET A 74 -12.06 9.28 1.69
C MET A 74 -11.72 9.41 3.17
N ASN A 75 -12.67 9.03 4.04
CA ASN A 75 -12.44 8.95 5.48
C ASN A 75 -11.43 7.84 5.80
N GLU A 76 -10.43 8.12 6.64
CA GLU A 76 -9.38 7.17 7.06
C GLU A 76 -9.95 5.86 7.63
N LYS A 77 -11.10 5.89 8.30
CA LYS A 77 -11.76 4.66 8.77
C LYS A 77 -12.25 3.78 7.63
N LEU A 78 -12.90 4.38 6.63
CA LEU A 78 -13.39 3.65 5.46
C LEU A 78 -12.22 3.13 4.62
N LEU A 79 -11.15 3.93 4.53
CA LEU A 79 -9.90 3.55 3.90
C LEU A 79 -9.33 2.27 4.49
N ASN A 80 -9.18 2.22 5.83
CA ASN A 80 -8.64 1.05 6.52
C ASN A 80 -9.53 -0.18 6.32
N ILE A 81 -10.86 -0.02 6.36
CA ILE A 81 -11.80 -1.11 6.09
C ILE A 81 -11.59 -1.69 4.69
N GLU A 82 -11.44 -0.86 3.66
CA GLU A 82 -11.21 -1.34 2.30
C GLU A 82 -9.83 -1.96 2.11
N ILE A 83 -8.80 -1.43 2.79
CA ILE A 83 -7.47 -2.06 2.84
C ILE A 83 -7.56 -3.47 3.43
N GLU A 84 -8.14 -3.61 4.63
CA GLU A 84 -8.29 -4.90 5.32
C GLU A 84 -9.15 -5.88 4.50
N ARG A 85 -10.22 -5.37 3.86
CA ARG A 85 -11.06 -6.14 2.94
C ARG A 85 -10.26 -6.65 1.75
N SER A 86 -9.41 -5.82 1.14
CA SER A 86 -8.58 -6.24 0.00
C SER A 86 -7.61 -7.35 0.37
N LEU A 87 -7.01 -7.30 1.57
CA LEU A 87 -6.14 -8.37 2.09
C LEU A 87 -6.94 -9.64 2.37
N THR A 88 -8.15 -9.51 2.95
CA THR A 88 -9.04 -10.64 3.21
C THR A 88 -9.48 -11.35 1.92
N LEU A 89 -9.82 -10.58 0.87
CA LEU A 89 -10.20 -11.13 -0.44
C LEU A 89 -9.04 -11.82 -1.16
N THR A 90 -7.80 -11.47 -0.80
CA THR A 90 -6.57 -12.03 -1.36
C THR A 90 -5.83 -12.96 -0.40
N ASP A 91 -6.48 -13.50 0.63
CA ASP A 91 -5.89 -14.46 1.58
C ASP A 91 -5.09 -15.57 0.85
N PRO A 92 -3.86 -15.92 1.30
CA PRO A 92 -3.14 -15.42 2.51
C PRO A 92 -2.54 -14.01 2.39
N GLY A 93 -2.69 -13.37 1.24
CA GLY A 93 -2.31 -11.99 0.95
C GLY A 93 -1.88 -11.81 -0.50
N PRO A 94 -1.79 -10.57 -1.00
CA PRO A 94 -1.52 -10.32 -2.41
C PRO A 94 -0.05 -10.58 -2.76
N HIS A 95 0.17 -11.18 -3.93
CA HIS A 95 1.50 -11.27 -4.51
C HIS A 95 1.96 -9.90 -5.01
N VAL A 96 1.02 -9.13 -5.57
CA VAL A 96 1.28 -7.84 -6.20
C VAL A 96 0.19 -6.83 -5.86
N PHE A 97 0.63 -5.62 -5.53
CA PHE A 97 -0.18 -4.41 -5.62
C PHE A 97 0.12 -3.74 -6.97
N LEU A 98 -0.90 -3.51 -7.80
CA LEU A 98 -0.77 -2.69 -9.00
C LEU A 98 -1.22 -1.28 -8.68
N LEU A 99 -0.27 -0.34 -8.60
CA LEU A 99 -0.59 1.07 -8.41
C LEU A 99 -0.90 1.72 -9.76
N VAL A 100 -2.18 1.96 -10.02
CA VAL A 100 -2.72 2.43 -11.29
C VAL A 100 -2.73 3.96 -11.35
N ILE A 101 -1.99 4.51 -12.31
CA ILE A 101 -1.80 5.94 -12.54
C ILE A 101 -2.10 6.29 -14.00
N ARG A 102 -2.83 7.37 -14.25
CA ARG A 102 -3.15 7.83 -15.62
C ARG A 102 -2.06 8.73 -16.18
N LEU A 103 -1.73 8.56 -17.46
CA LEU A 103 -0.76 9.40 -18.17
C LEU A 103 -1.35 10.69 -18.75
N ASP A 104 -2.67 10.75 -18.92
CA ASP A 104 -3.39 11.86 -19.57
C ASP A 104 -3.72 13.02 -18.62
N VAL A 105 -3.23 12.95 -17.39
CA VAL A 105 -3.37 13.99 -16.38
C VAL A 105 -2.00 14.59 -16.05
N ARG A 106 -2.00 15.87 -15.68
CA ARG A 106 -0.79 16.51 -15.19
C ARG A 106 -0.33 15.78 -13.92
N PHE A 107 0.95 15.45 -13.84
CA PHE A 107 1.57 14.98 -12.61
C PHE A 107 1.65 16.11 -11.60
N THR A 108 0.65 16.18 -10.71
CA THR A 108 0.55 17.17 -9.63
C THR A 108 1.10 16.57 -8.33
N GLU A 109 1.14 17.37 -7.26
CA GLU A 109 1.56 16.88 -5.93
C GLU A 109 0.65 15.76 -5.43
N GLU A 110 -0.60 15.75 -5.89
CA GLU A 110 -1.59 14.73 -5.65
C GLU A 110 -1.16 13.37 -6.24
N GLU A 111 -0.62 13.33 -7.46
CA GLU A 111 -0.08 12.08 -8.05
C GLU A 111 1.19 11.62 -7.35
N LYS A 112 2.06 12.56 -6.94
CA LYS A 112 3.25 12.22 -6.13
C LYS A 112 2.85 11.64 -4.78
N SER A 113 1.82 12.20 -4.15
CA SER A 113 1.25 11.71 -2.91
C SER A 113 0.64 10.32 -3.10
N ALA A 114 -0.04 10.07 -4.22
CA ALA A 114 -0.55 8.75 -4.57
C ALA A 114 0.57 7.70 -4.70
N ILE A 115 1.72 8.08 -5.26
CA ILE A 115 2.91 7.22 -5.32
C ILE A 115 3.46 6.90 -3.93
N LYS A 116 3.47 7.85 -2.99
CA LYS A 116 3.98 7.59 -1.62
C LYS A 116 2.97 6.87 -0.73
N TRP A 117 1.69 7.00 -1.03
CA TRP A 117 0.59 6.51 -0.21
C TRP A 117 0.66 5.00 0.06
N VAL A 118 1.07 4.17 -0.92
CA VAL A 118 1.19 2.72 -0.69
C VAL A 118 2.20 2.42 0.41
N LYS A 119 3.37 3.07 0.35
CA LYS A 119 4.42 2.95 1.37
C LYS A 119 3.96 3.51 2.72
N ASP A 120 3.20 4.60 2.73
CA ASP A 120 2.72 5.23 3.97
C ASP A 120 1.66 4.38 4.69
N ASN A 121 0.86 3.61 3.95
CA ASN A 121 -0.27 2.82 4.50
C ASN A 121 0.02 1.32 4.64
N PHE A 122 0.80 0.74 3.73
CA PHE A 122 1.17 -0.68 3.76
C PHE A 122 2.62 -0.92 4.20
N GLY A 123 3.41 0.15 4.37
CA GLY A 123 4.77 0.10 4.88
C GLY A 123 5.83 -0.07 3.80
N GLU A 124 7.09 0.02 4.20
CA GLU A 124 8.25 -0.10 3.29
C GLU A 124 8.24 -1.42 2.51
N GLU A 125 7.87 -2.52 3.16
CA GLU A 125 7.83 -3.87 2.56
C GLU A 125 6.85 -3.94 1.40
N ALA A 126 5.73 -3.22 1.43
CA ALA A 126 4.76 -3.21 0.35
C ALA A 126 5.36 -2.67 -0.97
N SER A 127 6.36 -1.80 -0.89
CA SER A 127 7.04 -1.26 -2.08
C SER A 127 7.75 -2.35 -2.89
N LYS A 128 8.15 -3.46 -2.24
CA LYS A 128 8.75 -4.63 -2.91
C LYS A 128 7.71 -5.48 -3.64
N HIS A 129 6.45 -5.41 -3.20
CA HIS A 129 5.31 -6.09 -3.79
C HIS A 129 4.48 -5.18 -4.69
N THR A 130 4.96 -3.97 -5.01
CA THR A 130 4.20 -3.00 -5.80
C THR A 130 4.83 -2.79 -7.17
N LEU A 131 4.01 -2.89 -8.20
CA LEU A 131 4.34 -2.57 -9.58
C LEU A 131 3.44 -1.42 -10.05
N VAL A 132 4.02 -0.37 -10.61
CA VAL A 132 3.25 0.78 -11.10
C VAL A 132 2.67 0.46 -12.47
N LEU A 133 1.36 0.67 -12.63
CA LEU A 133 0.65 0.49 -13.89
C LEU A 133 0.21 1.85 -14.42
N PHE A 134 0.83 2.29 -15.51
CA PHE A 134 0.39 3.47 -16.24
C PHE A 134 -0.73 3.11 -17.20
N THR A 135 -1.86 3.81 -17.12
CA THR A 135 -2.96 3.69 -18.08
C THR A 135 -2.97 4.88 -19.04
N ARG A 136 -3.77 4.80 -20.10
CA ARG A 136 -3.79 5.77 -21.20
C ARG A 136 -2.47 5.80 -21.96
N GLY A 137 -1.90 4.62 -22.24
CA GLY A 137 -0.67 4.50 -23.03
C GLY A 137 -0.74 5.16 -24.40
N ASP A 138 -1.94 5.23 -24.99
CA ASP A 138 -2.27 5.92 -26.23
C ASP A 138 -1.89 7.42 -26.21
N GLU A 139 -1.91 8.05 -25.05
CA GLU A 139 -1.58 9.48 -24.88
C GLU A 139 -0.08 9.78 -24.98
N LEU A 140 0.77 8.74 -24.91
CA LEU A 140 2.21 8.89 -25.19
C LEU A 140 2.48 9.14 -26.68
N LYS A 141 1.52 8.84 -27.57
CA LYS A 141 1.67 8.95 -29.03
C LYS A 141 2.93 8.19 -29.49
N GLU A 142 3.84 8.86 -30.18
CA GLU A 142 5.10 8.27 -30.67
C GLU A 142 6.25 8.28 -29.64
N LYS A 143 6.00 8.78 -28.41
CA LYS A 143 7.02 8.85 -27.36
C LYS A 143 6.96 7.59 -26.50
N SER A 144 8.12 7.18 -25.98
CA SER A 144 8.15 6.15 -24.94
C SER A 144 7.83 6.74 -23.57
N ILE A 145 7.40 5.89 -22.64
CA ILE A 145 7.21 6.28 -21.24
C ILE A 145 8.52 6.78 -20.61
N GLU A 146 9.67 6.24 -21.01
CA GLU A 146 11.00 6.70 -20.54
C GLU A 146 11.24 8.15 -20.94
N THR A 147 10.83 8.54 -22.16
CA THR A 147 10.95 9.92 -22.64
C THR A 147 10.06 10.85 -21.83
N HIS A 148 8.86 10.39 -21.46
CA HIS A 148 7.94 11.13 -20.61
C HIS A 148 8.49 11.29 -19.18
N LEU A 149 9.01 10.22 -18.58
CA LEU A 149 9.62 10.25 -17.23
C LEU A 149 10.91 11.09 -17.19
N TYR A 150 11.67 11.15 -18.28
CA TYR A 150 12.86 12.00 -18.36
C TYR A 150 12.51 13.49 -18.26
N GLN A 151 11.35 13.90 -18.76
CA GLN A 151 10.86 15.28 -18.67
C GLN A 151 10.36 15.63 -17.26
N HIS A 152 10.14 14.63 -16.40
CA HIS A 152 9.62 14.77 -15.04
C HIS A 152 10.52 14.03 -14.03
N PRO A 153 11.72 14.56 -13.71
CA PRO A 153 12.70 13.87 -12.86
C PRO A 153 12.17 13.56 -11.45
N GLU A 154 11.32 14.42 -10.89
CA GLU A 154 10.69 14.22 -9.59
C GLU A 154 9.75 13.01 -9.57
N LEU A 155 9.06 12.74 -10.68
CA LEU A 155 8.20 11.57 -10.83
C LEU A 155 9.07 10.30 -10.91
N LYS A 156 10.14 10.34 -11.71
CA LYS A 156 11.10 9.25 -11.80
C LYS A 156 11.72 8.92 -10.43
N GLU A 157 12.04 9.94 -9.64
CA GLU A 157 12.52 9.77 -8.27
C GLU A 157 11.45 9.12 -7.38
N CYS A 158 10.19 9.57 -7.44
CA CYS A 158 9.10 8.98 -6.67
C CYS A 158 8.88 7.50 -7.03
N LEU A 159 9.00 7.13 -8.31
CA LEU A 159 8.86 5.74 -8.77
C LEU A 159 10.02 4.84 -8.34
N SER A 160 11.18 5.40 -8.01
CA SER A 160 12.37 4.62 -7.65
C SER A 160 12.21 3.80 -6.36
N ILE A 161 11.21 4.11 -5.54
CA ILE A 161 10.87 3.33 -4.34
C ILE A 161 10.34 1.94 -4.69
N TYR A 162 9.80 1.76 -5.90
CA TYR A 162 9.22 0.51 -6.38
C TYR A 162 10.24 -0.29 -7.15
N THR A 163 10.74 -1.36 -6.54
CA THR A 163 11.78 -2.22 -7.12
C THR A 163 11.32 -2.94 -8.38
N ALA A 164 10.01 -3.19 -8.49
CA ALA A 164 9.41 -3.79 -9.69
C ALA A 164 9.29 -2.81 -10.86
N GLY A 165 9.47 -1.50 -10.65
CA GLY A 165 9.36 -0.46 -11.69
C GLY A 165 7.92 -0.21 -12.15
N TYR A 166 7.72 -0.02 -13.46
CA TYR A 166 6.42 0.31 -14.06
C TYR A 166 6.12 -0.46 -15.35
N ILE A 167 4.85 -0.52 -15.75
CA ILE A 167 4.38 -1.02 -17.06
C ILE A 167 3.30 -0.07 -17.59
N VAL A 168 3.07 -0.07 -18.91
CA VAL A 168 2.08 0.81 -19.56
C VAL A 168 1.01 -0.04 -20.23
N PHE A 169 -0.25 0.28 -19.96
CA PHE A 169 -1.42 -0.35 -20.56
C PHE A 169 -2.20 0.62 -21.45
N GLU A 170 -2.70 0.05 -22.53
CA GLU A 170 -3.74 0.63 -23.37
C GLU A 170 -5.00 -0.24 -23.26
N ASN A 171 -5.94 0.19 -22.41
CA ASN A 171 -7.15 -0.57 -22.07
C ASN A 171 -8.24 -0.52 -23.15
N THR A 172 -8.04 0.23 -24.24
CA THR A 172 -8.96 0.28 -25.39
C THR A 172 -8.85 -0.97 -26.28
N CYS A 173 -7.74 -1.69 -26.20
CA CYS A 173 -7.45 -2.88 -27.02
C CYS A 173 -7.34 -4.14 -26.15
N MET A 174 -8.48 -4.66 -25.67
CA MET A 174 -8.52 -5.86 -24.80
C MET A 174 -7.97 -7.14 -25.46
N GLU A 175 -7.93 -7.19 -26.79
CA GLU A 175 -7.38 -8.32 -27.57
C GLU A 175 -5.84 -8.32 -27.62
N ASN A 176 -5.18 -7.25 -27.16
CA ASN A 176 -3.73 -7.19 -27.13
C ASN A 176 -3.20 -8.02 -25.96
N HIS A 177 -3.01 -9.32 -26.20
CA HIS A 177 -2.48 -10.25 -25.20
C HIS A 177 -1.01 -9.99 -24.83
N THR A 178 -0.25 -9.26 -25.66
CA THR A 178 1.17 -8.99 -25.42
C THR A 178 1.38 -8.14 -24.16
N GLN A 179 0.56 -7.11 -23.93
CA GLN A 179 0.70 -6.26 -22.73
C GLN A 179 0.46 -7.05 -21.43
N VAL A 180 -0.45 -8.04 -21.48
CA VAL A 180 -0.76 -8.90 -20.33
C VAL A 180 0.36 -9.91 -20.10
N ALA A 181 0.97 -10.45 -21.17
CA ALA A 181 2.15 -11.29 -21.08
C ALA A 181 3.33 -10.55 -20.46
N ASP A 182 3.61 -9.32 -20.91
CA ASP A 182 4.67 -8.45 -20.36
C ASP A 182 4.42 -8.14 -18.87
N LEU A 183 3.16 -7.90 -18.49
CA LEU A 183 2.78 -7.73 -17.09
C LEU A 183 3.14 -8.97 -16.27
N PHE A 184 2.75 -10.14 -16.73
CA PHE A 184 2.99 -11.40 -16.03
C PHE A 184 4.47 -11.73 -15.93
N GLU A 185 5.26 -11.52 -16.97
CA GLU A 185 6.73 -11.70 -16.90
C GLU A 185 7.34 -10.78 -15.82
N LYS A 186 6.85 -9.54 -15.73
CA LYS A 186 7.33 -8.56 -14.76
C LYS A 186 6.93 -8.91 -13.32
N ILE A 187 5.69 -9.38 -13.14
CA ILE A 187 5.19 -9.90 -11.87
C ILE A 187 6.02 -11.12 -11.43
N ASP A 188 6.29 -12.06 -12.33
CA ASP A 188 7.02 -13.28 -11.99
C ASP A 188 8.45 -12.96 -11.54
N LYS A 189 9.13 -12.04 -12.22
CA LYS A 189 10.43 -11.51 -11.79
C LYS A 189 10.36 -10.87 -10.40
N MET A 190 9.34 -10.06 -10.14
CA MET A 190 9.15 -9.42 -8.83
C MET A 190 8.92 -10.46 -7.72
N VAL A 191 8.04 -11.44 -7.96
CA VAL A 191 7.74 -12.51 -7.00
C VAL A 191 8.99 -13.36 -6.73
N GLN A 192 9.79 -13.66 -7.75
CA GLN A 192 11.08 -14.34 -7.60
C GLN A 192 12.06 -13.54 -6.73
N LEU A 193 12.18 -12.23 -6.96
CA LEU A 193 13.03 -11.33 -6.15
C LEU A 193 12.55 -11.25 -4.69
N ASN A 194 11.27 -11.47 -4.44
CA ASN A 194 10.68 -11.57 -3.11
C ASN A 194 10.65 -13.00 -2.56
N CYS A 195 11.50 -13.90 -3.07
CA CYS A 195 11.61 -15.29 -2.62
C CYS A 195 10.26 -16.05 -2.65
N TYR A 196 9.44 -15.77 -3.66
CA TYR A 196 8.09 -16.32 -3.85
C TYR A 196 7.11 -16.03 -2.70
N GLN A 197 7.42 -15.03 -1.87
CA GLN A 197 6.53 -14.59 -0.79
C GLN A 197 5.49 -13.59 -1.32
N HIS A 198 4.36 -13.54 -0.63
CA HIS A 198 3.31 -12.54 -0.79
C HIS A 198 3.36 -11.55 0.38
N TYR A 199 2.71 -10.40 0.21
CA TYR A 199 2.53 -9.46 1.29
C TYR A 199 1.56 -10.03 2.33
N THR A 200 1.88 -9.94 3.62
CA THR A 200 1.14 -10.63 4.68
C THR A 200 0.41 -9.68 5.62
N TRP A 201 -0.57 -10.22 6.36
CA TRP A 201 -1.22 -9.51 7.46
C TRP A 201 -0.23 -9.03 8.53
N SER A 202 0.79 -9.83 8.87
CA SER A 202 1.80 -9.43 9.86
C SER A 202 2.63 -8.22 9.42
N MET A 203 2.95 -8.10 8.13
CA MET A 203 3.62 -6.91 7.57
C MET A 203 2.73 -5.67 7.69
N TYR A 204 1.42 -5.83 7.44
CA TYR A 204 0.44 -4.77 7.61
C TYR A 204 0.30 -4.33 9.06
N GLU A 205 0.09 -5.26 10.00
CA GLU A 205 -0.02 -4.97 11.43
C GLU A 205 1.22 -4.28 11.99
N GLU A 206 2.42 -4.72 11.58
CA GLU A 206 3.66 -4.08 12.01
C GLU A 206 3.73 -2.62 11.53
N THR A 207 3.26 -2.35 10.32
CA THR A 207 3.17 -1.00 9.76
C THR A 207 2.21 -0.14 10.57
N GLN A 208 0.98 -0.63 10.82
CA GLN A 208 -0.02 0.11 11.59
C GLN A 208 0.46 0.39 13.03
N ARG A 209 1.12 -0.59 13.66
CA ARG A 209 1.72 -0.42 14.98
C ARG A 209 2.80 0.66 14.99
N LYS A 210 3.67 0.71 13.97
CA LYS A 210 4.70 1.75 13.82
C LYS A 210 4.08 3.13 13.60
N LYS A 211 3.04 3.22 12.76
CA LYS A 211 2.30 4.47 12.49
C LYS A 211 1.65 5.01 13.77
N ASN A 212 0.85 4.20 14.45
CA ASN A 212 0.18 4.57 15.70
C ASN A 212 1.18 4.97 16.80
N SER A 213 2.31 4.26 16.91
CA SER A 213 3.35 4.62 17.87
C SER A 213 3.96 5.99 17.57
N LYS A 214 4.30 6.28 16.31
CA LYS A 214 4.83 7.60 15.90
C LYS A 214 3.83 8.71 16.20
N GLU A 215 2.57 8.55 15.83
CA GLU A 215 1.52 9.53 16.09
C GLU A 215 1.33 9.78 17.59
N TRP A 216 1.33 8.71 18.39
CA TRP A 216 1.25 8.81 19.84
C TRP A 216 2.43 9.61 20.41
N TRP A 217 3.66 9.32 19.97
CA TRP A 217 4.87 10.05 20.40
C TRP A 217 4.85 11.51 19.97
N SER A 218 4.41 11.81 18.75
CA SER A 218 4.27 13.20 18.26
C SER A 218 3.25 13.99 19.08
N LYS A 219 2.08 13.39 19.38
CA LYS A 219 1.07 14.00 20.25
C LYS A 219 1.60 14.21 21.67
N TRP A 220 2.36 13.25 22.19
CA TRP A 220 3.00 13.35 23.50
C TRP A 220 4.02 14.48 23.56
N ALA A 221 4.87 14.64 22.55
CA ALA A 221 5.86 15.72 22.48
C ALA A 221 5.18 17.10 22.54
N VAL A 222 4.14 17.33 21.71
CA VAL A 222 3.35 18.58 21.74
C VAL A 222 2.70 18.82 23.10
N THR A 223 2.18 17.76 23.72
CA THR A 223 1.57 17.85 25.06
C THR A 223 2.61 18.26 26.09
N MET A 224 3.82 17.70 26.03
CA MET A 224 4.91 18.05 26.94
C MET A 224 5.43 19.46 26.73
N ASP A 225 5.51 19.93 25.48
CA ASP A 225 5.90 21.32 25.17
C ASP A 225 4.88 22.32 25.74
N ASN A 226 3.59 22.04 25.59
CA ASN A 226 2.52 22.89 26.15
C ASN A 226 2.48 22.86 27.68
N LEU A 227 2.76 21.71 28.30
CA LEU A 227 2.90 21.58 29.75
C LEU A 227 4.16 22.30 30.27
N SER A 228 5.25 22.33 29.49
CA SER A 228 6.48 23.03 29.86
C SER A 228 6.31 24.55 29.95
N ASN A 229 5.40 25.12 29.16
CA ASN A 229 5.04 26.54 29.22
C ASN A 229 4.18 26.92 30.45
N ASN A 230 3.59 25.94 31.17
CA ASN A 230 2.67 26.14 32.30
C ASN A 230 3.00 25.28 33.56
N MET A 231 4.28 25.05 33.85
CA MET A 231 4.84 24.52 35.12
C MET A 231 4.55 23.05 35.52
N ILE A 232 5.65 22.30 35.67
CA ILE A 232 5.96 21.24 36.67
C ILE A 232 5.17 19.91 36.63
N LEU A 233 5.87 18.87 36.16
CA LEU A 233 5.79 17.43 36.54
C LEU A 233 4.40 16.84 36.85
N ALA A 234 3.82 16.15 35.87
CA ALA A 234 2.89 15.05 36.14
C ALA A 234 3.12 13.89 35.17
N ALA A 235 4.05 12.99 35.52
CA ALA A 235 4.10 11.68 34.92
C ALA A 235 3.05 10.79 35.62
N VAL A 236 1.90 10.58 34.95
CA VAL A 236 0.96 9.51 35.32
C VAL A 236 0.84 8.61 34.09
N PHE A 237 1.51 7.47 34.13
CA PHE A 237 1.21 6.36 33.22
C PHE A 237 0.03 5.59 33.80
N THR A 238 -1.17 5.78 33.27
CA THR A 238 -2.29 4.88 33.57
C THR A 238 -2.14 3.62 32.71
N THR A 239 -1.63 2.55 33.31
CA THR A 239 -1.91 1.20 32.82
C THR A 239 -3.39 0.95 33.04
N ALA A 240 -4.18 0.91 31.96
CA ALA A 240 -5.55 0.44 32.04
C ALA A 240 -5.53 -1.07 32.30
N VAL A 241 -5.54 -1.44 33.59
CA VAL A 241 -6.01 -2.75 34.06
C VAL A 241 -7.11 -2.51 35.07
N ASN A 242 -8.31 -3.01 34.75
CA ASN A 242 -9.52 -2.90 35.57
C ASN A 242 -9.29 -3.40 37.00
N SER A 243 -9.27 -2.51 37.98
CA SER A 243 -9.96 -2.69 39.27
C SER A 243 -9.85 -1.46 40.17
N PRO A 244 -10.89 -1.15 40.97
CA PRO A 244 -10.90 0.00 41.87
C PRO A 244 -10.18 -0.35 43.17
N VAL A 245 -9.50 0.62 43.78
CA VAL A 245 -9.50 0.95 45.23
C VAL A 245 -8.29 1.83 45.58
N ALA A 246 -8.61 3.07 45.98
CA ALA A 246 -7.99 3.96 46.96
C ALA A 246 -6.45 4.11 47.09
N GLY A 247 -5.98 5.37 46.99
CA GLY A 247 -4.80 5.86 47.71
C GLY A 247 -4.00 6.95 46.99
N VAL A 248 -4.12 8.21 47.43
CA VAL A 248 -3.31 9.36 46.97
C VAL A 248 -1.98 9.46 47.80
N PRO A 249 -1.05 10.39 47.54
CA PRO A 249 0.28 10.20 46.95
C PRO A 249 1.45 10.37 47.95
N LEU A 250 2.70 10.14 47.52
CA LEU A 250 3.85 10.80 48.17
C LEU A 250 4.93 11.18 47.13
N ALA A 251 5.22 12.47 47.08
CA ALA A 251 6.26 13.06 46.25
C ALA A 251 7.65 12.86 46.87
N ALA A 252 8.64 12.60 46.03
CA ALA A 252 10.03 12.90 46.33
C ALA A 252 10.72 13.41 45.05
N ALA A 253 10.89 14.73 44.99
CA ALA A 253 11.70 15.38 43.99
C ALA A 253 13.18 15.23 44.35
N ALA A 254 13.98 14.63 43.45
CA ALA A 254 15.37 15.03 43.21
C ALA A 254 15.99 14.19 42.08
N GLY A 255 16.31 14.86 40.96
CA GLY A 255 17.41 14.48 40.09
C GLY A 255 17.15 13.42 39.02
N ILE A 256 16.48 13.77 37.92
CA ILE A 256 16.50 12.93 36.71
C ILE A 256 16.53 13.78 35.42
N SER A 257 17.63 14.49 35.15
CA SER A 257 17.84 15.10 33.82
C SER A 257 18.62 14.19 32.85
N LYS A 258 19.08 13.00 33.27
CA LYS A 258 19.86 12.09 32.40
C LYS A 258 19.35 10.65 32.28
N ALA A 259 18.44 10.18 33.13
CA ALA A 259 18.05 8.76 33.11
C ALA A 259 16.85 8.43 32.21
N ILE A 260 16.02 9.41 31.83
CA ILE A 260 14.78 9.16 31.08
C ILE A 260 15.08 8.70 29.64
N GLY A 261 16.17 9.16 29.02
CA GLY A 261 16.51 8.82 27.64
C GLY A 261 17.06 7.40 27.43
N TRP A 262 17.54 6.71 28.47
CA TRP A 262 18.18 5.40 28.31
C TRP A 262 17.19 4.22 28.41
N TRP A 263 16.09 4.38 29.16
CA TRP A 263 15.11 3.30 29.40
C TRP A 263 13.96 3.23 28.39
N MET A 264 13.85 4.18 27.46
CA MET A 264 12.70 4.29 26.54
C MET A 264 13.03 4.09 25.05
N LYS A 265 14.29 3.83 24.68
CA LYS A 265 14.58 3.42 23.30
C LYS A 265 14.03 2.00 23.09
N PRO A 266 13.20 1.74 22.05
CA PRO A 266 12.76 0.39 21.75
C PRO A 266 14.00 -0.48 21.50
N LYS A 267 14.04 -1.67 22.10
CA LYS A 267 15.08 -2.66 21.78
C LYS A 267 14.95 -3.01 20.31
N THR A 268 15.86 -2.50 19.47
CA THR A 268 16.14 -3.10 18.17
C THR A 268 16.75 -4.47 18.46
N THR A 269 15.96 -5.52 18.29
CA THR A 269 16.47 -6.89 18.28
C THR A 269 17.33 -7.02 17.03
N VAL A 270 18.64 -6.85 17.19
CA VAL A 270 19.60 -7.27 16.19
C VAL A 270 19.64 -8.79 16.29
N VAL A 271 19.04 -9.47 15.32
CA VAL A 271 19.26 -10.90 15.12
C VAL A 271 20.65 -11.03 14.52
N ASN A 272 21.62 -11.44 15.33
CA ASN A 272 22.92 -11.88 14.82
C ASN A 272 22.77 -13.29 14.26
N LEU A 273 23.29 -13.50 13.05
CA LEU A 273 23.54 -14.82 12.45
C LEU A 273 24.45 -15.68 13.33
#